data_AF-A0A349C084-F1
#
_entry.id   AF-A0A349C084-F1
#
_cell.length_a   1.000
_cell.length_b   1.000
_cell.length_c   1.000
_cell.angle_alpha   90.00
_cell.angle_beta   90.00
_cell.angle_gamma   90.00
#
_symmetry.space_group_name_H-M   'P 1'
#
loop_
_entity.id
_entity.type
_entity.pdbx_description
1 polymer ?
#
loop_
_entity_poly.entity_id
_entity_poly.type
_entity_poly.pdbx_seq_one_letter_code
_entity_poly.pdbx_strand_id
1 'polypeptide(L)'
;MTNDIINNELEISWPEGFHRMNEAEFRKAFKDNNPNRWGIMDEERHMMITVLWNRTNMLSAMTVGPKTVAYSVEHKIKTSFDKSSYHFKSYFPKKVSGRNAYGFRYEYMMD
;
A
#
# COMPACT_ATOMS: atom_id res chain seq x y z
N MET A 1 6.09 -13.42 16.47
CA MET A 1 6.09 -13.09 15.02
C MET A 1 5.20 -14.08 14.29
N THR A 2 4.52 -13.65 13.22
CA THR A 2 3.61 -14.50 12.43
C THR A 2 4.01 -14.50 10.97
N ASN A 3 3.88 -15.65 10.29
CA ASN A 3 4.20 -15.83 8.88
C ASN A 3 2.92 -16.03 8.05
N ASP A 4 2.93 -15.58 6.80
CA ASP A 4 1.83 -15.79 5.83
C ASP A 4 2.36 -15.72 4.40
N ILE A 5 1.49 -16.07 3.46
CA ILE A 5 1.79 -16.12 2.03
C ILE A 5 0.84 -15.17 1.29
N ILE A 6 1.41 -14.19 0.60
CA ILE A 6 0.69 -13.28 -0.27
C ILE A 6 0.63 -13.88 -1.67
N ASN A 7 -0.58 -13.99 -2.23
CA ASN A 7 -0.83 -14.42 -3.60
C ASN A 7 -0.17 -15.77 -3.97
N ASN A 8 -0.01 -16.69 -3.01
CA ASN A 8 0.69 -17.97 -3.17
C ASN A 8 2.15 -17.87 -3.66
N GLU A 9 2.77 -16.68 -3.60
CA GLU A 9 4.08 -16.43 -4.21
C GLU A 9 5.05 -15.73 -3.26
N LEU A 10 4.56 -14.83 -2.42
CA LEU A 10 5.41 -14.00 -1.57
C LEU A 10 5.21 -14.37 -0.09
N GLU A 11 6.20 -15.02 0.48
CA GLU A 11 6.27 -15.27 1.92
C GLU A 11 6.65 -13.99 2.66
N ILE A 12 5.91 -13.67 3.72
CA ILE A 12 6.22 -12.54 4.58
C ILE A 12 6.09 -12.92 6.06
N SER A 13 6.81 -12.18 6.89
CA SER A 13 6.70 -12.25 8.34
C SER A 13 6.38 -10.85 8.89
N TRP A 14 5.61 -10.80 9.98
CA TRP A 14 5.26 -9.54 10.63
C TRP A 14 5.25 -9.64 12.17
N PRO A 15 5.44 -8.51 12.86
CA PRO A 15 5.54 -8.48 14.31
C PRO A 15 4.20 -8.78 14.99
N GLU A 16 4.28 -9.09 16.29
CA GLU A 16 3.11 -9.24 17.15
C GLU A 16 2.40 -7.89 17.37
N GLY A 17 1.10 -7.95 17.65
CA GLY A 17 0.21 -6.78 17.74
C GLY A 17 -0.55 -6.49 16.43
N PHE A 18 -0.07 -7.02 15.30
CA PHE A 18 -0.81 -6.98 14.05
C PHE A 18 -1.74 -8.19 13.91
N HIS A 19 -2.95 -7.97 13.43
CA HIS A 19 -3.83 -9.03 12.93
C HIS A 19 -4.03 -8.93 11.43
N ARG A 20 -4.38 -10.07 10.84
CA ARG A 20 -4.70 -10.20 9.42
C ARG A 20 -6.06 -9.57 9.15
N MET A 21 -6.12 -8.61 8.23
CA MET A 21 -7.38 -7.97 7.87
C MET A 21 -8.28 -8.94 7.11
N ASN A 22 -9.56 -8.99 7.50
CA ASN A 22 -10.63 -9.68 6.79
C ASN A 22 -11.33 -8.78 5.77
N GLU A 23 -12.27 -9.34 5.02
CA GLU A 23 -12.98 -8.63 3.94
C GLU A 23 -13.81 -7.44 4.45
N ALA A 24 -14.43 -7.55 5.62
CA ALA A 24 -15.21 -6.48 6.22
C ALA A 24 -14.32 -5.29 6.62
N GLU A 25 -13.13 -5.57 7.15
CA GLU A 25 -12.14 -4.54 7.51
C GLU A 25 -11.59 -3.85 6.28
N PHE A 26 -11.31 -4.60 5.19
CA PHE A 26 -10.93 -3.97 3.93
C PHE A 26 -12.00 -3.07 3.36
N ARG A 27 -13.28 -3.49 3.39
CA ARG A 27 -14.41 -2.64 2.94
C ARG A 27 -14.56 -1.37 3.77
N LYS A 28 -14.24 -1.43 5.06
CA LYS A 28 -14.25 -0.27 5.96
C LYS A 28 -13.08 0.68 5.66
N ALA A 29 -11.88 0.15 5.46
CA ALA A 29 -10.67 0.94 5.24
C ALA A 29 -10.57 1.50 3.81
N PHE A 30 -11.07 0.76 2.82
CA PHE A 30 -10.99 1.10 1.40
C PHE A 30 -12.38 1.02 0.78
N LYS A 31 -12.80 2.09 0.08
CA LYS A 31 -14.07 2.12 -0.66
C LYS A 31 -13.95 1.47 -2.03
N ASP A 32 -13.31 0.31 -2.11
CA ASP A 32 -13.17 -0.47 -3.33
C ASP A 32 -13.32 -1.98 -3.06
N ASN A 33 -13.60 -2.74 -4.11
CA ASN A 33 -13.70 -4.20 -4.07
C ASN A 33 -12.50 -4.87 -4.74
N ASN A 34 -11.28 -4.33 -4.58
CA ASN A 34 -10.12 -4.93 -5.23
C ASN A 34 -9.79 -6.30 -4.59
N PRO A 35 -9.93 -7.43 -5.32
CA PRO A 35 -9.65 -8.75 -4.76
C PRO A 35 -8.15 -9.02 -4.62
N ASN A 36 -7.29 -8.25 -5.28
CA ASN A 36 -5.83 -8.42 -5.28
C ASN A 36 -5.20 -7.58 -4.17
N ARG A 37 -5.62 -7.85 -2.92
CA ARG A 37 -5.15 -7.12 -1.75
C ARG A 37 -4.85 -8.07 -0.60
N TRP A 38 -3.80 -7.72 0.11
CA TRP A 38 -3.42 -8.29 1.38
C TRP A 38 -3.07 -7.12 2.32
N GLY A 39 -3.41 -7.20 3.61
CA GLY A 39 -3.02 -6.27 4.65
C GLY A 39 -3.13 -6.81 6.07
N ILE A 40 -2.44 -6.11 6.97
CA ILE A 40 -2.46 -6.31 8.42
C ILE A 40 -2.74 -4.97 9.09
N MET A 41 -3.33 -5.04 10.27
CA MET A 41 -3.70 -3.86 11.06
C MET A 41 -3.28 -4.06 12.52
N ASP A 42 -2.80 -2.99 13.13
CA ASP A 42 -2.58 -2.84 14.57
C ASP A 42 -3.44 -1.64 14.99
N GLU A 43 -4.58 -1.94 15.62
CA GLU A 43 -5.57 -0.93 15.99
C GLU A 43 -5.06 -0.01 17.11
N GLU A 44 -4.29 -0.55 18.04
CA GLU A 44 -3.75 0.20 19.18
C GLU A 44 -2.77 1.28 18.72
N ARG A 45 -1.95 0.97 17.70
CA ARG A 45 -0.99 1.91 17.12
C ARG A 45 -1.55 2.72 15.95
N HIS A 46 -2.82 2.49 15.57
CA HIS A 46 -3.45 3.06 14.38
C HIS A 46 -2.62 2.83 13.10
N MET A 47 -2.03 1.65 12.97
CA MET A 47 -1.18 1.30 11.83
C MET A 47 -1.87 0.27 10.94
N MET A 48 -1.85 0.52 9.64
CA MET A 48 -2.30 -0.43 8.62
C MET A 48 -1.21 -0.57 7.57
N ILE A 49 -0.85 -1.80 7.23
CA ILE A 49 0.09 -2.12 6.16
C ILE A 49 -0.65 -2.95 5.13
N THR A 50 -0.70 -2.47 3.89
CA THR A 50 -1.33 -3.18 2.80
C THR A 50 -0.39 -3.37 1.62
N VAL A 51 -0.58 -4.48 0.93
CA VAL A 51 0.04 -4.86 -0.32
C VAL A 51 -1.09 -5.03 -1.33
N LEU A 52 -1.02 -4.25 -2.41
CA LEU A 52 -1.92 -4.38 -3.55
C LEU A 52 -1.10 -4.76 -4.76
N TRP A 53 -1.63 -5.68 -5.56
CA TRP A 53 -1.01 -6.05 -6.84
C TRP A 53 -2.04 -5.98 -7.96
N ASN A 54 -1.55 -5.75 -9.17
CA ASN A 54 -2.37 -5.77 -10.36
C ASN A 54 -1.74 -6.73 -11.37
N ARG A 55 -2.57 -7.57 -11.99
CA ARG A 55 -2.15 -8.31 -13.17
C ARG A 55 -1.99 -7.31 -14.32
N THR A 56 -0.81 -7.29 -14.93
CA THR A 56 -0.53 -6.48 -16.12
C THR A 56 0.18 -7.35 -17.15
N ASN A 57 0.23 -6.91 -18.41
CA ASN A 57 0.95 -7.64 -19.44
C ASN A 57 2.47 -7.61 -19.16
N MET A 58 3.18 -8.63 -19.63
CA MET A 58 4.61 -8.83 -19.34
C MET A 58 5.48 -7.66 -19.81
N LEU A 59 5.18 -7.08 -20.99
CA LEU A 59 5.94 -5.95 -21.52
C LEU A 59 5.82 -4.71 -20.62
N SER A 60 4.61 -4.39 -20.14
CA SER A 60 4.38 -3.32 -19.17
C SER A 60 5.05 -3.60 -17.83
N ALA A 61 5.02 -4.84 -17.35
CA ALA A 61 5.72 -5.22 -16.11
C ALA A 61 7.24 -5.00 -16.20
N MET A 62 7.83 -5.24 -17.37
CA MET A 62 9.28 -5.10 -17.59
C MET A 62 9.74 -3.66 -17.83
N THR A 63 8.87 -2.80 -18.35
CA THR A 63 9.25 -1.44 -18.79
C THR A 63 8.90 -0.36 -17.78
N VAL A 64 7.92 -0.60 -16.91
CA VAL A 64 7.47 0.39 -15.94
C VAL A 64 8.37 0.35 -14.69
N GLY A 65 9.19 1.38 -14.53
CA GLY A 65 10.02 1.54 -13.34
C GLY A 65 9.23 1.91 -12.07
N PRO A 66 9.76 1.62 -10.86
CA PRO A 66 9.07 1.90 -9.59
C PRO A 66 8.63 3.36 -9.40
N LYS A 67 9.42 4.32 -9.92
CA LYS A 67 9.10 5.75 -9.87
C LYS A 67 7.81 6.08 -10.64
N THR A 68 7.66 5.54 -11.85
CA THR A 68 6.47 5.74 -12.68
C THR A 68 5.24 5.12 -12.04
N VAL A 69 5.38 3.93 -11.43
CA VAL A 69 4.28 3.32 -10.65
C VAL A 69 3.85 4.23 -9.52
N ALA A 70 4.79 4.72 -8.70
CA ALA A 70 4.48 5.60 -7.57
C ALA A 70 3.73 6.87 -8.00
N TYR A 71 4.17 7.51 -9.09
CA TYR A 71 3.50 8.70 -9.65
C TYR A 71 2.09 8.39 -10.16
N SER A 72 1.92 7.28 -10.88
CA SER A 72 0.61 6.87 -11.38
C SER A 72 -0.37 6.57 -10.25
N VAL A 73 0.10 5.93 -9.17
CA VAL A 73 -0.73 5.63 -8.00
C VAL A 73 -1.10 6.90 -7.25
N GLU A 74 -0.14 7.79 -6.97
CA GLU A 74 -0.41 9.08 -6.32
C GLU A 74 -1.44 9.89 -7.08
N HIS A 75 -1.27 10.03 -8.41
CA HIS A 75 -2.18 10.80 -9.24
C HIS A 75 -3.63 10.27 -9.21
N LYS A 76 -3.80 8.96 -9.08
CA LYS A 76 -5.12 8.32 -8.96
C LYS A 76 -5.80 8.60 -7.62
N ILE A 77 -5.03 8.71 -6.53
CA ILE A 77 -5.59 8.88 -5.19
C ILE A 77 -5.65 10.34 -4.73
N LYS A 78 -4.87 11.23 -5.36
CA LYS A 78 -4.69 12.64 -4.98
C LYS A 78 -6.00 13.35 -4.70
N THR A 79 -6.94 13.31 -5.65
CA THR A 79 -8.24 14.00 -5.52
C THR A 79 -9.04 13.55 -4.30
N SER A 80 -8.97 12.27 -3.93
CA SER A 80 -9.67 11.74 -2.76
C SER A 80 -8.99 12.16 -1.45
N PHE A 81 -7.67 12.22 -1.44
CA PHE A 81 -6.87 12.63 -0.28
C PHE A 81 -7.01 14.13 -0.02
N ASP A 82 -6.91 14.97 -1.07
CA ASP A 82 -7.08 16.41 -0.97
C ASP A 82 -8.47 16.80 -0.41
N LYS A 83 -9.52 16.02 -0.74
CA LYS A 83 -10.88 16.20 -0.18
C LYS A 83 -11.04 15.78 1.29
N SER A 84 -10.06 15.07 1.83
CA SER A 84 -10.11 14.46 3.17
C SER A 84 -9.08 15.09 4.12
N SER A 85 -8.65 16.33 3.85
CA SER A 85 -7.62 17.08 4.60
C SER A 85 -6.25 16.38 4.67
N TYR A 86 -5.97 15.48 3.73
CA TYR A 86 -4.63 14.94 3.55
C TYR A 86 -3.88 15.77 2.51
N HIS A 87 -2.68 16.21 2.88
CA HIS A 87 -1.83 17.01 2.01
C HIS A 87 -0.62 16.21 1.57
N PHE A 88 -0.37 16.23 0.26
CA PHE A 88 0.84 15.64 -0.30
C PHE A 88 2.08 16.36 0.25
N LYS A 89 3.05 15.60 0.74
CA LYS A 89 4.30 16.14 1.28
C LYS A 89 5.44 15.99 0.29
N SER A 90 5.75 14.76 -0.09
CA SER A 90 6.89 14.49 -0.95
C SER A 90 6.89 13.09 -1.54
N TYR A 91 7.61 12.97 -2.65
CA TYR A 91 8.10 11.69 -3.15
C TYR A 91 9.44 11.35 -2.49
N PHE A 92 9.72 10.07 -2.30
CA PHE A 92 11.00 9.63 -1.76
C PHE A 92 11.46 8.30 -2.38
N PRO A 93 12.74 8.19 -2.79
CA PRO A 93 13.37 6.91 -3.05
C PRO A 93 13.71 6.20 -1.73
N LYS A 94 13.70 4.86 -1.74
CA LYS A 94 14.20 4.06 -0.62
C LYS A 94 14.76 2.74 -1.12
N LYS A 95 15.83 2.25 -0.48
CA LYS A 95 16.30 0.88 -0.71
C LYS A 95 15.61 -0.05 0.29
N VAL A 96 14.97 -1.09 -0.21
CA VAL A 96 14.27 -2.10 0.60
C VAL A 96 14.79 -3.46 0.19
N SER A 97 15.41 -4.18 1.13
CA SER A 97 15.98 -5.52 0.90
C SER A 97 16.84 -5.61 -0.38
N GLY A 98 17.71 -4.63 -0.58
CA GLY A 98 18.60 -4.58 -1.75
C GLY A 98 17.98 -4.00 -3.03
N ARG A 99 16.65 -3.83 -3.09
CA ARG A 99 15.92 -3.33 -4.27
C ARG A 99 15.58 -1.86 -4.15
N ASN A 100 15.50 -1.17 -5.29
CA ASN A 100 15.04 0.21 -5.35
C ASN A 100 13.51 0.26 -5.26
N ALA A 101 13.01 1.00 -4.28
CA ALA A 101 11.61 1.34 -4.12
C ALA A 101 11.42 2.85 -4.24
N TYR A 102 10.22 3.25 -4.63
CA TYR A 102 9.83 4.65 -4.70
C TYR A 102 8.47 4.80 -4.05
N GLY A 103 8.31 5.82 -3.21
CA GLY A 103 7.07 6.07 -2.47
C GLY A 103 6.71 7.54 -2.45
N PHE A 104 5.56 7.83 -1.86
CA PHE A 104 5.07 9.18 -1.62
C PHE A 104 4.46 9.25 -0.22
N ARG A 105 4.36 10.46 0.33
CA ARG A 105 3.81 10.73 1.66
C ARG A 105 2.68 11.74 1.58
N TYR A 106 1.64 11.45 2.34
CA TYR A 106 0.61 12.41 2.71
C TYR A 106 0.63 12.58 4.22
N GLU A 107 0.25 13.76 4.68
CA GLU A 107 0.00 14.04 6.10
C GLU A 107 -1.42 14.56 6.26
N TYR A 108 -2.11 14.07 7.27
CA TYR A 108 -3.40 14.62 7.68
C TYR A 108 -3.16 15.93 8.42
N MET A 109 -3.79 17.00 7.97
CA MET A 109 -3.78 18.27 8.69
C MET A 109 -5.15 18.46 9.35
N MET A 110 -5.16 18.63 10.67
CA MET A 110 -6.34 19.10 11.40
C MET A 110 -6.29 20.62 11.34
N ASP A 111 -7.12 21.20 10.48
CA ASP A 111 -7.45 22.63 10.53
C ASP A 111 -8.42 22.91 11.70
#